data_AF-A0A921IPP1-F1
#
_entry.id   AF-A0A921IPP1-F1
#
_cell.length_a   1.000
_cell.length_b   1.000
_cell.length_c   1.000
_cell.angle_alpha   90.00
_cell.angle_beta   90.00
_cell.angle_gamma   90.00
#
_symmetry.space_group_name_H-M   'P 1'
#
loop_
_entity.id
_entity.type
_entity.pdbx_description
1 polymer ?
#
loop_
_entity_poly.entity_id
_entity_poly.type
_entity_poly.pdbx_seq_one_letter_code
_entity_poly.pdbx_strand_id
1 'polypeptide(L)'
;WLFKGSIKENIRYGRASATDDEVHAAARAALADHFIRTLPGGYDFELNEDASNVSQGQKQLLTIARAFIADRPILILDEATSNVDTRTEERIQRAMDALMQGRTSFVIAHRLSTIRNADVILVLRDGDIVESGTHEELLAKDGFYAELYNSQFTDGGEEE
;
A
#
# COMPACT_ATOMS: atom_id res chain seq x y z
N TRP A 1 -7.35 -2.00 -8.61
CA TRP A 1 -8.46 -2.47 -9.47
C TRP A 1 -8.91 -3.86 -9.02
N LEU A 2 -10.22 -4.09 -8.93
CA LEU A 2 -10.85 -5.37 -8.63
C LEU A 2 -11.89 -5.64 -9.74
N PHE A 3 -12.23 -6.90 -9.97
CA PHE A 3 -13.22 -7.31 -10.98
C PHE A 3 -14.46 -7.89 -10.32
N LYS A 4 -15.55 -7.95 -11.08
CA LYS A 4 -16.79 -8.61 -10.66
C LYS A 4 -16.56 -10.11 -10.42
N GLY A 5 -16.87 -10.56 -9.21
CA GLY A 5 -16.63 -11.91 -8.76
C GLY A 5 -16.43 -11.93 -7.26
N SER A 6 -16.24 -13.11 -6.69
CA SER A 6 -16.00 -13.25 -5.26
C SER A 6 -14.71 -12.58 -4.80
N ILE A 7 -14.66 -12.20 -3.52
CA ILE A 7 -13.41 -11.75 -2.88
C ILE A 7 -12.31 -12.80 -3.04
N LYS A 8 -12.66 -14.08 -2.86
CA LYS A 8 -11.76 -15.22 -3.03
C LYS A 8 -11.10 -15.25 -4.41
N GLU A 9 -11.89 -15.10 -5.48
CA GLU A 9 -11.39 -15.05 -6.85
C GLU A 9 -10.51 -13.83 -7.09
N ASN A 10 -10.91 -12.68 -6.56
CA ASN A 10 -10.13 -11.45 -6.67
C ASN A 10 -8.74 -11.58 -6.02
N ILE A 11 -8.63 -12.25 -4.88
CA ILE A 11 -7.32 -12.51 -4.24
C ILE A 11 -6.54 -13.56 -5.04
N ARG A 12 -7.18 -14.69 -5.39
CA ARG A 12 -6.58 -15.78 -6.18
C ARG A 12 -6.06 -15.33 -7.53
N TYR A 13 -6.59 -14.24 -8.09
CA TYR A 13 -6.11 -13.67 -9.35
C TYR A 13 -4.59 -13.45 -9.39
N GLY A 14 -3.94 -13.17 -8.24
CA GLY A 14 -2.48 -13.04 -8.19
C GLY A 14 -1.72 -14.32 -8.55
N ARG A 15 -2.35 -15.50 -8.37
CA ARG A 15 -1.84 -16.82 -8.75
C ARG A 15 -3.01 -17.82 -8.84
N ALA A 16 -3.43 -18.13 -10.06
CA ALA A 16 -4.60 -18.99 -10.31
C ALA A 16 -4.54 -20.39 -9.66
N SER A 17 -3.33 -20.92 -9.44
CA SER A 17 -3.10 -22.21 -8.79
C SER A 17 -3.17 -22.16 -7.25
N ALA A 18 -3.41 -21.00 -6.64
CA ALA A 18 -3.45 -20.86 -5.19
C ALA A 18 -4.67 -21.57 -4.58
N THR A 19 -4.41 -22.36 -3.55
CA THR A 19 -5.42 -23.04 -2.73
C THR A 19 -6.25 -22.03 -1.91
N ASP A 20 -7.40 -22.46 -1.40
CA ASP A 20 -8.23 -21.64 -0.50
C ASP A 20 -7.45 -21.24 0.77
N ASP A 21 -6.61 -22.13 1.30
CA ASP A 21 -5.80 -21.85 2.50
C ASP A 21 -4.75 -20.77 2.25
N GLU A 22 -4.11 -20.78 1.07
CA GLU A 22 -3.18 -19.73 0.66
C GLU A 22 -3.89 -18.39 0.48
N VAL A 23 -5.13 -18.39 -0.07
CA VAL A 23 -5.95 -17.18 -0.17
C VAL A 23 -6.28 -16.62 1.21
N HIS A 24 -6.69 -17.47 2.15
CA HIS A 24 -6.95 -17.05 3.52
C HIS A 24 -5.66 -16.55 4.20
N ALA A 25 -4.52 -17.19 3.96
CA ALA A 25 -3.23 -16.76 4.52
C ALA A 25 -2.82 -15.38 4.01
N ALA A 26 -2.94 -15.13 2.70
CA ALA A 26 -2.65 -13.83 2.12
C ALA A 26 -3.60 -12.74 2.59
N ALA A 27 -4.89 -13.05 2.75
CA ALA A 27 -5.85 -12.13 3.33
C ALA A 27 -5.52 -11.79 4.79
N ARG A 28 -5.01 -12.74 5.59
CA ARG A 28 -4.54 -12.47 6.96
C ARG A 28 -3.28 -11.60 6.96
N ALA A 29 -2.31 -11.90 6.09
CA ALA A 29 -1.08 -11.11 5.95
C ALA A 29 -1.38 -9.67 5.55
N ALA A 30 -2.35 -9.47 4.66
CA ALA A 30 -2.84 -8.16 4.25
C ALA A 30 -3.81 -7.49 5.24
N LEU A 31 -4.02 -8.08 6.42
CA LEU A 31 -4.99 -7.60 7.43
C LEU A 31 -6.43 -7.45 6.90
N ALA A 32 -6.79 -8.18 5.85
CA ALA A 32 -8.10 -8.18 5.21
C ALA A 32 -9.08 -9.19 5.82
N ASP A 33 -8.59 -10.32 6.35
CA ASP A 33 -9.42 -11.45 6.79
C ASP A 33 -10.56 -11.04 7.75
N HIS A 34 -10.29 -10.14 8.70
CA HIS A 34 -11.30 -9.71 9.66
C HIS A 34 -12.52 -9.08 8.99
N PHE A 35 -12.32 -8.10 8.08
CA PHE A 35 -13.47 -7.45 7.45
C PHE A 35 -14.15 -8.40 6.46
N ILE A 36 -13.39 -9.25 5.76
CA ILE A 36 -13.96 -10.23 4.83
C ILE A 36 -14.96 -11.12 5.58
N ARG A 37 -14.61 -11.61 6.76
CA ARG A 37 -15.49 -12.44 7.60
C ARG A 37 -16.74 -11.72 8.11
N THR A 38 -16.74 -10.39 8.15
CA THR A 38 -17.95 -9.62 8.54
C THR A 38 -18.95 -9.47 7.40
N LEU A 39 -18.55 -9.74 6.16
CA LEU A 39 -19.43 -9.66 5.00
C LEU A 39 -20.35 -10.89 4.93
N PRO A 40 -21.59 -10.76 4.44
CA PRO A 40 -22.45 -11.89 4.16
C PRO A 40 -21.78 -12.87 3.18
N GLY A 41 -21.60 -14.13 3.57
CA GLY A 41 -20.90 -15.12 2.74
C GLY A 41 -19.36 -15.03 2.78
N GLY A 42 -18.79 -14.09 3.53
CA GLY A 42 -17.35 -14.04 3.79
C GLY A 42 -16.50 -13.89 2.52
N TYR A 43 -15.63 -14.87 2.28
CA TYR A 43 -14.77 -14.91 1.08
C TYR A 43 -15.54 -15.13 -0.22
N ASP A 44 -16.75 -15.69 -0.14
CA ASP A 44 -17.64 -15.88 -1.28
C ASP A 44 -18.53 -14.65 -1.52
N PHE A 45 -18.33 -13.55 -0.77
CA PHE A 45 -19.00 -12.29 -1.04
C PHE A 45 -18.63 -11.76 -2.43
N GLU A 46 -19.65 -11.45 -3.22
CA GLU A 46 -19.52 -10.97 -4.60
C GLU A 46 -19.24 -9.47 -4.66
N LEU A 47 -18.16 -9.09 -5.34
CA LEU A 47 -17.88 -7.71 -5.71
C LEU A 47 -18.63 -7.36 -6.99
N ASN A 48 -19.24 -6.18 -7.05
CA ASN A 48 -19.81 -5.65 -8.29
C ASN A 48 -18.70 -5.11 -9.22
N GLU A 49 -19.05 -4.71 -10.45
CA GLU A 49 -18.08 -4.34 -11.50
C GLU A 49 -17.11 -3.23 -11.06
N ASP A 50 -17.60 -2.26 -10.29
CA ASP A 50 -16.77 -1.16 -9.76
C ASP A 50 -16.26 -1.41 -8.32
N ALA A 51 -16.55 -2.58 -7.76
CA ALA A 51 -16.38 -2.93 -6.35
C ALA A 51 -16.93 -1.86 -5.39
N SER A 52 -17.97 -1.12 -5.76
CA SER A 52 -18.54 -0.02 -4.96
C SER A 52 -19.20 -0.48 -3.66
N ASN A 53 -19.41 -1.78 -3.48
CA ASN A 53 -19.90 -2.40 -2.25
C ASN A 53 -18.82 -2.64 -1.18
N VAL A 54 -17.58 -2.17 -1.40
CA VAL A 54 -16.50 -2.11 -0.39
C VAL A 54 -15.84 -0.73 -0.39
N SER A 55 -15.34 -0.30 0.76
CA SER A 55 -14.64 0.99 0.89
C SER A 55 -13.32 1.03 0.14
N GLN A 56 -12.81 2.23 -0.17
CA GLN A 56 -11.49 2.37 -0.81
C GLN A 56 -10.37 1.65 -0.06
N GLY A 57 -10.31 1.82 1.26
CA GLY A 57 -9.28 1.15 2.05
C GLY A 57 -9.44 -0.37 2.08
N GLN A 58 -10.67 -0.89 2.08
CA GLN A 58 -10.90 -2.33 1.89
C GLN A 58 -10.43 -2.81 0.52
N LYS A 59 -10.67 -2.05 -0.55
CA LYS A 59 -10.15 -2.37 -1.90
C LYS A 59 -8.62 -2.46 -1.90
N GLN A 60 -7.95 -1.53 -1.22
CA GLN A 60 -6.49 -1.54 -1.11
C GLN A 60 -5.97 -2.78 -0.37
N LEU A 61 -6.58 -3.14 0.76
CA LEU A 61 -6.22 -4.36 1.48
C LEU A 61 -6.41 -5.63 0.62
N LEU A 62 -7.46 -5.69 -0.20
CA LEU A 62 -7.65 -6.79 -1.16
C LEU A 62 -6.57 -6.81 -2.25
N THR A 63 -6.16 -5.65 -2.76
CA THR A 63 -5.06 -5.60 -3.74
C THR A 63 -3.71 -5.97 -3.12
N ILE A 64 -3.48 -5.66 -1.84
CA ILE A 64 -2.30 -6.10 -1.10
C ILE A 64 -2.34 -7.62 -0.88
N ALA A 65 -3.48 -8.19 -0.52
CA ALA A 65 -3.66 -9.65 -0.42
C ALA A 65 -3.35 -10.35 -1.75
N ARG A 66 -3.80 -9.77 -2.88
CA ARG A 66 -3.45 -10.26 -4.22
C ARG A 66 -1.94 -10.23 -4.47
N ALA A 67 -1.25 -9.17 -4.03
CA ALA A 67 0.21 -9.06 -4.17
C ALA A 67 0.97 -10.06 -3.28
N PHE A 68 0.46 -10.37 -2.08
CA PHE A 68 0.99 -11.46 -1.24
C PHE A 68 0.89 -12.80 -1.97
N ILE A 69 -0.27 -13.14 -2.52
CA ILE A 69 -0.51 -14.38 -3.29
C ILE A 69 0.39 -14.50 -4.51
N ALA A 70 0.64 -13.38 -5.21
CA ALA A 70 1.48 -13.37 -6.39
C ALA A 70 2.95 -13.69 -6.07
N ASP A 71 3.38 -13.41 -4.83
CA ASP A 71 4.71 -13.69 -4.30
C ASP A 71 5.85 -13.32 -5.26
N ARG A 72 5.83 -12.06 -5.71
CA ARG A 72 6.83 -11.53 -6.66
C ARG A 72 8.06 -11.02 -5.88
N PRO A 73 9.29 -11.29 -6.36
CA PRO A 73 10.51 -10.82 -5.70
C PRO A 73 10.75 -9.31 -5.86
N ILE A 74 10.13 -8.69 -6.86
CA ILE A 74 10.21 -7.26 -7.14
C ILE A 74 8.81 -6.66 -7.07
N LEU A 75 8.66 -5.58 -6.32
CA LEU A 75 7.42 -4.84 -6.14
C LEU A 75 7.58 -3.40 -6.65
N ILE A 76 6.53 -2.90 -7.31
CA ILE A 76 6.39 -1.49 -7.64
C ILE A 76 5.08 -1.05 -6.98
N LEU A 77 5.18 -0.07 -6.09
CA LEU A 77 4.11 0.38 -5.22
C LEU A 77 3.89 1.86 -5.48
N ASP A 78 2.69 2.17 -5.96
CA ASP A 78 2.27 3.54 -6.24
C ASP A 78 1.30 3.98 -5.14
N GLU A 79 1.78 4.74 -4.16
CA GLU A 79 0.99 5.18 -3.00
C GLU A 79 0.08 6.36 -3.38
N ALA A 80 -0.93 6.11 -4.20
CA ALA A 80 -2.03 7.05 -4.39
C ALA A 80 -3.04 6.88 -3.24
N THR A 81 -3.00 7.75 -2.22
CA THR A 81 -4.08 7.81 -1.22
C THR A 81 -4.55 9.23 -0.94
N SER A 82 -5.74 9.54 -1.46
CA SER A 82 -6.66 10.54 -0.93
C SER A 82 -7.97 9.84 -0.54
N ASN A 83 -8.57 10.20 0.61
CA ASN A 83 -9.86 9.71 1.14
C ASN A 83 -9.90 8.30 1.79
N VAL A 84 -8.98 8.00 2.72
CA VAL A 84 -9.11 6.84 3.64
C VAL A 84 -9.07 7.34 5.10
N ASP A 85 -9.85 6.73 6.00
CA ASP A 85 -9.80 7.08 7.42
C ASP A 85 -8.48 6.61 8.07
N THR A 86 -8.03 7.32 9.12
CA THR A 86 -6.73 7.10 9.78
C THR A 86 -6.53 5.65 10.25
N ARG A 87 -7.58 4.98 10.76
CA ARG A 87 -7.45 3.61 11.26
C ARG A 87 -7.28 2.60 10.12
N THR A 88 -7.99 2.79 9.02
CA THR A 88 -7.82 1.96 7.83
C THR A 88 -6.46 2.22 7.18
N GLU A 89 -6.01 3.48 7.19
CA GLU A 89 -4.70 3.90 6.71
C GLU A 89 -3.54 3.21 7.44
N GLU A 90 -3.56 3.16 8.78
CA GLU A 90 -2.58 2.43 9.58
C GLU A 90 -2.54 0.93 9.22
N ARG A 91 -3.69 0.32 8.94
CA ARG A 91 -3.76 -1.09 8.54
C ARG A 91 -3.15 -1.31 7.16
N ILE A 92 -3.42 -0.41 6.21
CA ILE A 92 -2.82 -0.47 4.88
C ILE A 92 -1.30 -0.36 4.98
N GLN A 93 -0.79 0.59 5.77
CA GLN A 93 0.64 0.76 5.97
C GLN A 93 1.29 -0.51 6.52
N ARG A 94 0.73 -1.08 7.60
CA ARG A 94 1.25 -2.32 8.19
C ARG A 94 1.24 -3.50 7.21
N ALA A 95 0.20 -3.59 6.38
CA ALA A 95 0.10 -4.62 5.35
C ALA A 95 1.14 -4.43 4.24
N MET A 96 1.42 -3.18 3.85
CA MET A 96 2.48 -2.82 2.90
C MET A 96 3.86 -3.12 3.45
N ASP A 97 4.14 -2.72 4.69
CA ASP A 97 5.42 -2.99 5.36
C ASP A 97 5.70 -4.50 5.39
N ALA A 98 4.69 -5.30 5.76
CA ALA A 98 4.78 -6.76 5.75
C ALA A 98 4.97 -7.32 4.33
N LEU A 99 4.35 -6.72 3.31
CA LEU A 99 4.47 -7.14 1.92
C LEU A 99 5.89 -6.91 1.38
N MET A 100 6.55 -5.82 1.79
CA MET A 100 7.88 -5.45 1.32
C MET A 100 9.01 -6.27 1.97
N GLN A 101 8.76 -6.92 3.11
CA GLN A 101 9.78 -7.70 3.81
C GLN A 101 10.39 -8.80 2.93
N GLY A 102 11.71 -8.78 2.81
CA GLY A 102 12.46 -9.76 2.01
C GLY A 102 12.31 -9.59 0.50
N ARG A 103 11.81 -8.44 0.01
CA ARG A 103 11.58 -8.17 -1.41
C ARG A 103 12.19 -6.84 -1.83
N THR A 104 12.66 -6.77 -3.08
CA THR A 104 13.09 -5.50 -3.67
C THR A 104 11.84 -4.68 -3.99
N SER A 105 11.69 -3.52 -3.36
CA SER A 105 10.46 -2.73 -3.45
C SER A 105 10.79 -1.30 -3.90
N PHE A 106 10.18 -0.89 -5.00
CA PHE A 106 10.16 0.50 -5.45
C PHE A 106 8.86 1.13 -4.99
N VAL A 107 8.94 2.16 -4.16
CA VAL A 107 7.77 2.85 -3.64
C VAL A 107 7.77 4.30 -4.10
N ILE A 108 6.70 4.68 -4.79
CA ILE A 108 6.38 6.07 -5.10
C ILE A 108 5.53 6.55 -3.92
N ALA A 109 6.18 7.20 -2.96
CA ALA A 109 5.59 7.52 -1.68
C ALA A 109 5.09 8.97 -1.64
N HIS A 110 3.86 9.16 -1.18
CA HIS A 110 3.34 10.45 -0.72
C HIS A 110 3.31 10.54 0.81
N ARG A 111 3.72 9.47 1.52
CA ARG A 111 3.67 9.36 2.98
C ARG A 111 5.06 9.46 3.60
N LEU A 112 5.19 10.33 4.59
CA LEU A 112 6.44 10.55 5.33
C LEU A 112 6.97 9.28 6.02
N SER A 113 6.08 8.43 6.55
CA SER A 113 6.47 7.16 7.19
C SER A 113 7.15 6.20 6.22
N THR A 114 6.64 6.11 4.99
CA THR A 114 7.21 5.25 3.94
C THR A 114 8.55 5.79 3.48
N ILE A 115 8.66 7.10 3.27
CA ILE A 115 9.89 7.78 2.85
C ILE A 115 10.99 7.57 3.91
N ARG A 116 10.69 7.83 5.18
CA ARG A 116 11.66 7.79 6.28
C ARG A 116 12.30 6.41 6.49
N ASN A 117 11.54 5.35 6.25
CA ASN A 117 12.00 3.98 6.48
C ASN A 117 12.67 3.34 5.25
N ALA A 118 12.83 4.08 4.15
CA ALA A 118 13.44 3.56 2.93
C ALA A 118 14.96 3.40 3.08
N ASP A 119 15.51 2.29 2.56
CA ASP A 119 16.95 2.06 2.51
C ASP A 119 17.67 3.12 1.66
N VAL A 120 17.04 3.53 0.56
CA VAL A 120 17.51 4.56 -0.36
C VAL A 120 16.31 5.35 -0.87
N ILE A 121 16.40 6.67 -0.80
CA ILE A 121 15.44 7.61 -1.37
C ILE A 121 16.05 8.18 -2.65
N LEU A 122 15.27 8.19 -3.72
CA LEU A 122 15.60 8.83 -5.00
C LEU A 122 14.68 10.02 -5.19
N VAL A 123 15.24 11.23 -5.29
CA VAL A 123 14.48 12.46 -5.44
C VAL A 123 14.48 12.86 -6.90
N LEU A 124 13.30 12.90 -7.50
CA LEU A 124 13.12 13.26 -8.90
C LEU A 124 12.70 14.73 -9.04
N ARG A 125 13.28 15.42 -10.02
CA ARG A 125 12.89 16.76 -10.45
C ARG A 125 13.09 16.88 -11.95
N ASP A 126 12.06 17.38 -12.65
CA ASP A 126 12.08 17.60 -14.11
C ASP A 126 12.48 16.36 -14.94
N GLY A 127 12.25 15.15 -14.40
CA GLY A 127 12.57 13.87 -15.04
C GLY A 127 13.94 13.29 -14.66
N ASP A 128 14.77 14.03 -13.91
CA ASP A 128 16.10 13.61 -13.50
C ASP A 128 16.18 13.31 -11.99
N ILE A 129 17.08 12.42 -11.60
CA ILE A 129 17.40 12.18 -10.17
C ILE A 129 18.34 13.29 -9.73
N VAL A 130 17.84 14.20 -8.90
CA VAL A 130 18.61 15.35 -8.38
C VAL A 130 19.30 15.04 -7.06
N GLU A 131 18.74 14.12 -6.26
CA GLU A 131 19.34 13.68 -5.01
C GLU A 131 19.12 12.18 -4.76
N SER A 132 20.05 11.57 -4.04
CA SER A 132 19.93 10.21 -3.53
C SER A 132 20.64 10.05 -2.19
N GLY A 133 20.10 9.17 -1.34
CA GLY A 133 20.64 8.85 -0.03
C GLY A 133 19.57 8.33 0.92
N THR A 134 19.95 8.14 2.17
CA THR A 134 19.02 7.88 3.29
C THR A 134 18.26 9.15 3.68
N HIS A 135 17.20 8.98 4.46
CA HIS A 135 16.41 10.10 5.00
C HIS A 135 17.28 11.12 5.73
N GLU A 136 18.16 10.66 6.63
CA GLU A 136 19.03 11.50 7.43
C GLU A 136 20.08 12.23 6.58
N GLU A 137 20.67 11.55 5.60
CA GLU A 137 21.64 12.15 4.68
C GLU A 137 21.02 13.25 3.82
N LEU A 138 19.79 13.03 3.33
CA LEU A 138 19.10 14.00 2.49
C LEU A 138 18.61 15.21 3.29
N LEU A 139 18.14 15.02 4.54
CA LEU A 139 17.82 16.14 5.42
C LEU A 139 19.06 16.98 5.75
N ALA A 140 20.20 16.33 6.03
CA ALA A 140 21.43 17.04 6.39
C ALA A 140 22.01 17.86 5.23
N LYS A 141 21.67 17.54 3.98
CA LYS A 141 22.08 18.30 2.79
C LYS A 141 21.34 19.63 2.64
N ASP A 142 20.22 19.81 3.34
CA ASP A 142 19.34 20.99 3.23
C ASP A 142 19.00 21.32 1.76
N GLY A 143 18.77 20.26 0.98
CA GLY A 143 18.49 20.31 -0.46
C GLY A 143 17.00 20.31 -0.78
N PHE A 144 16.66 19.96 -2.03
CA PHE A 144 15.29 19.86 -2.52
C PHE A 144 14.47 18.82 -1.73
N TYR A 145 15.09 17.73 -1.28
CA TYR A 145 14.44 16.79 -0.36
C TYR A 145 13.98 17.46 0.94
N ALA A 146 14.86 18.25 1.57
CA ALA A 146 14.57 18.92 2.84
C ALA A 146 13.50 20.00 2.66
N GLU A 147 13.52 20.75 1.56
CA GLU A 147 12.46 21.69 1.18
C GLU A 147 11.10 20.99 1.06
N LEU A 148 11.03 19.90 0.29
CA LEU A 148 9.81 19.09 0.13
C LEU A 148 9.33 18.56 1.48
N TYR A 149 10.24 18.01 2.28
CA TYR A 149 9.92 17.48 3.60
C TYR A 149 9.32 18.56 4.50
N ASN A 150 9.99 19.71 4.63
CA ASN A 150 9.56 20.82 5.48
C ASN A 150 8.22 21.42 5.03
N SER A 151 7.97 21.52 3.71
CA SER A 151 6.70 22.02 3.18
C SER A 151 5.49 21.17 3.61
N GLN A 152 5.67 19.85 3.76
CA GLN A 152 4.60 18.97 4.23
C GLN A 152 4.28 19.15 5.73
N PHE A 153 5.20 19.71 6.53
CA PHE A 153 4.94 20.05 7.94
C PHE A 153 4.32 21.43 8.11
N THR A 154 4.67 22.40 7.25
CA THR A 154 4.09 23.74 7.32
C THR A 154 2.60 23.76 6.96
N ASP A 155 2.15 22.91 6.03
CA ASP A 155 0.72 22.79 5.69
C ASP A 155 -0.13 22.12 6.79
N GLY A 156 0.49 21.57 7.85
CA GLY A 156 -0.20 21.03 9.03
C GLY A 156 -0.19 21.96 10.25
N GLY A 157 0.32 23.18 10.12
CA GLY A 157 0.63 24.09 11.23
C GLY A 157 -0.21 25.36 11.33
N GLU A 158 -1.30 25.51 10.57
CA GLU A 158 -2.21 26.66 10.69
C GLU A 158 -3.53 26.28 11.39
N GLU A 159 -3.45 25.98 12.69
CA GLU A 159 -4.56 26.21 13.63
C GLU A 159 -3.95 26.66 14.98
N GLU A 160 -3.72 27.98 15.13
CA GLU A 160 -3.70 28.67 16.44
C GLU A 160 -5.06 29.30 16.73
#